data_AF-A0A6J0SE84-F1
#
_entry.id   AF-A0A6J0SE84-F1
#
_cell.length_a   1.000
_cell.length_b   1.000
_cell.length_c   1.000
_cell.angle_alpha   90.00
_cell.angle_beta   90.00
_cell.angle_gamma   90.00
#
_symmetry.space_group_name_H-M   'P 1'
#
loop_
_entity.id
_entity.type
_entity.pdbx_description
1 polymer ?
#
loop_
_entity_poly.entity_id
_entity_poly.type
_entity_poly.pdbx_seq_one_letter_code
_entity_poly.pdbx_strand_id
1 'polypeptide(L)'
;MEAPICLIENRPGEKLGVNQEALEILRKIKQPVVVVAIVGLYRTGKSYLMNKLAGKDQGGFSLGATIQANTKGIWMWCRPHPLKPDHTLVLLDTEGLGDVEKVSEGQLEGVQERSPSRRLFWQEVYL
;
A
#
# COMPACT_ATOMS: atom_id res chain seq x y z
N MET A 1 -7.59 -14.11 -4.19
CA MET A 1 -8.51 -12.99 -4.51
C MET A 1 -8.19 -12.48 -5.90
N GLU A 2 -9.21 -12.05 -6.65
CA GLU A 2 -9.02 -11.56 -8.03
C GLU A 2 -8.42 -10.15 -8.10
N ALA A 3 -8.76 -9.26 -7.16
CA ALA A 3 -8.28 -7.87 -7.13
C ALA A 3 -7.94 -7.41 -5.70
N PRO A 4 -7.13 -6.35 -5.54
CA PRO A 4 -6.89 -5.71 -4.24
C PRO A 4 -8.14 -5.04 -3.64
N ILE A 5 -8.18 -4.94 -2.32
CA ILE A 5 -9.23 -4.24 -1.57
C ILE A 5 -8.59 -3.23 -0.59
N CYS A 6 -9.26 -2.10 -0.36
CA CYS A 6 -8.82 -1.14 0.66
C CYS A 6 -8.96 -1.78 2.05
N LEU A 7 -7.88 -1.80 2.83
CA LEU A 7 -7.87 -2.32 4.21
C LEU A 7 -8.06 -1.19 5.22
N ILE A 8 -7.31 -0.09 5.06
CA ILE A 8 -7.41 1.11 5.89
C ILE A 8 -7.78 2.26 4.99
N GLU A 9 -8.93 2.86 5.26
CA GLU A 9 -9.42 4.06 4.57
C GLU A 9 -8.80 5.31 5.17
N ASN A 10 -8.44 6.24 4.29
CA ASN A 10 -7.92 7.55 4.66
C ASN A 10 -8.76 8.63 3.97
N ARG A 11 -9.74 9.17 4.70
CA ARG A 11 -10.65 10.20 4.22
C ARG A 11 -10.22 11.55 4.79
N PRO A 12 -10.15 12.62 3.98
CA PRO A 12 -9.79 13.95 4.48
C PRO A 12 -10.68 14.39 5.65
N GLY A 13 -10.06 14.84 6.75
CA GLY A 13 -10.78 15.33 7.94
C GLY A 13 -11.32 14.25 8.88
N GLU A 14 -11.15 12.96 8.56
CA GLU A 14 -11.57 11.84 9.41
C GLU A 14 -10.35 11.09 9.97
N LYS A 15 -10.59 10.31 11.03
CA LYS A 15 -9.60 9.33 11.52
C LYS A 15 -9.50 8.17 10.51
N LEU A 16 -8.37 7.47 10.54
CA LEU A 16 -8.21 6.24 9.77
C LEU A 16 -9.32 5.24 10.12
N GLY A 17 -10.01 4.75 9.09
CA GLY A 17 -11.09 3.78 9.21
C GLY A 17 -10.64 2.40 8.74
N VAL A 18 -11.09 1.34 9.40
CA VAL A 18 -10.85 -0.04 8.95
C VAL A 18 -11.98 -0.44 8.01
N ASN A 19 -11.65 -0.97 6.82
CA ASN A 19 -12.63 -1.57 5.94
C ASN A 19 -13.03 -2.95 6.50
N GLN A 20 -14.30 -3.07 6.88
CA GLN A 20 -14.81 -4.27 7.53
C GLN A 20 -14.86 -5.50 6.60
N GLU A 21 -15.07 -5.30 5.30
CA GLU A 21 -15.03 -6.38 4.30
C GLU A 21 -13.61 -6.96 4.18
N ALA A 22 -12.60 -6.09 4.14
CA ALA A 22 -11.20 -6.51 4.15
C ALA A 22 -10.85 -7.30 5.42
N LEU A 23 -11.37 -6.87 6.58
CA LEU A 23 -11.16 -7.58 7.84
C LEU A 23 -11.82 -8.97 7.85
N GLU A 24 -13.01 -9.12 7.28
CA GLU A 24 -13.66 -10.42 7.14
C GLU A 24 -12.88 -11.38 6.22
N ILE A 25 -12.24 -10.86 5.17
CA ILE A 25 -11.34 -11.66 4.34
C ILE A 25 -10.17 -12.17 5.17
N LEU A 26 -9.51 -11.31 5.95
CA LEU A 26 -8.38 -11.69 6.79
C LEU A 26 -8.76 -12.75 7.83
N ARG A 27 -9.94 -12.62 8.47
CA ARG A 27 -10.46 -13.59 9.47
C ARG A 27 -10.68 -15.00 8.90
N LYS A 28 -10.93 -15.11 7.60
CA LYS A 28 -11.13 -16.38 6.90
C LYS A 28 -9.82 -17.09 6.56
N ILE A 29 -8.68 -16.41 6.62
CA ILE A 29 -7.37 -17.03 6.36
C ILE A 29 -7.01 -17.92 7.55
N LYS A 30 -6.83 -19.23 7.28
CA LYS A 30 -6.41 -20.23 8.28
C LYS A 30 -4.96 -20.67 8.14
N GLN A 31 -4.36 -20.38 7.00
CA GLN A 31 -2.97 -20.65 6.70
C GLN A 31 -2.05 -19.62 7.37
N PRO A 32 -0.78 -19.98 7.65
CA PRO A 32 0.23 -19.00 8.00
C PRO A 32 0.35 -17.90 6.93
N VAL A 33 0.58 -16.66 7.39
CA VAL A 33 0.59 -15.48 6.53
C VAL A 33 2.01 -14.94 6.41
N VAL A 34 2.41 -14.64 5.17
CA VAL A 34 3.59 -13.83 4.87
C VAL A 34 3.11 -12.47 4.40
N VAL A 35 3.53 -11.39 5.06
CA VAL A 35 3.13 -10.03 4.71
C VAL A 35 4.29 -9.30 4.04
N VAL A 36 4.03 -8.69 2.87
CA VAL A 36 4.98 -7.81 2.19
C VAL A 36 4.31 -6.45 2.03
N ALA A 37 4.89 -5.42 2.64
CA ALA A 37 4.40 -4.05 2.55
C ALA A 37 5.39 -3.17 1.79
N ILE A 38 4.87 -2.21 1.03
CA ILE A 38 5.67 -1.18 0.36
C ILE A 38 5.25 0.21 0.80
N VAL A 39 6.22 1.04 1.17
CA VAL A 39 6.02 2.43 1.57
C VAL A 39 7.02 3.33 0.84
N GLY A 40 6.65 4.60 0.67
CA GLY A 40 7.53 5.56 0.01
C GLY A 40 6.78 6.74 -0.59
N LEU A 41 7.53 7.69 -1.12
CA LEU A 41 6.98 8.92 -1.70
C LEU A 41 5.92 8.64 -2.77
N TYR A 42 5.03 9.61 -2.97
CA TYR A 42 4.07 9.59 -4.07
C TYR A 42 4.79 9.48 -5.44
N ARG A 43 4.20 8.72 -6.37
CA ARG A 43 4.69 8.44 -7.75
C ARG A 43 6.06 7.78 -7.91
N THR A 44 6.53 7.00 -6.92
CA THR A 44 7.77 6.22 -7.05
C THR A 44 7.58 4.80 -7.63
N GLY A 45 6.40 4.50 -8.19
CA GLY A 45 6.13 3.20 -8.83
C GLY A 45 5.83 2.04 -7.87
N LYS A 46 5.43 2.33 -6.63
CA LYS A 46 5.11 1.31 -5.61
C LYS A 46 4.07 0.29 -6.09
N SER A 47 2.90 0.75 -6.50
CA SER A 47 1.80 -0.09 -6.98
C SER A 47 2.19 -0.92 -8.21
N TYR A 48 3.03 -0.38 -9.09
CA TYR A 48 3.58 -1.11 -10.23
C TYR A 48 4.43 -2.29 -9.78
N LEU A 49 5.33 -2.05 -8.83
CA LEU A 49 6.21 -3.08 -8.28
C LEU A 49 5.42 -4.16 -7.53
N MET A 50 4.39 -3.78 -6.79
CA MET A 50 3.49 -4.73 -6.11
C MET A 50 2.69 -5.59 -7.10
N ASN A 51 2.27 -5.05 -8.24
CA ASN A 51 1.63 -5.84 -9.29
C ASN A 51 2.59 -6.87 -9.91
N LYS A 52 3.86 -6.50 -10.08
CA LYS A 52 4.90 -7.44 -10.53
C LYS A 52 5.15 -8.55 -9.51
N LEU A 53 5.19 -8.24 -8.21
CA LEU A 53 5.26 -9.25 -7.15
C LEU A 53 4.02 -10.16 -7.12
N ALA A 54 2.84 -9.62 -7.44
CA ALA A 54 1.61 -10.40 -7.55
C ALA A 54 1.54 -11.28 -8.80
N GLY A 55 2.52 -11.20 -9.72
CA GLY A 55 2.53 -11.95 -10.98
C GLY A 55 1.35 -11.63 -11.89
N LYS A 56 0.87 -10.37 -11.89
CA LYS A 56 -0.27 -9.92 -12.71
C LYS A 56 0.09 -8.67 -13.49
N ASP A 57 -0.22 -8.66 -14.79
CA ASP A 57 -0.02 -7.50 -15.65
C ASP A 57 -1.27 -6.61 -15.77
N GLN A 58 -2.46 -7.12 -15.40
CA GLN A 58 -3.73 -6.39 -15.43
C GLN A 58 -4.59 -6.74 -14.19
N GLY A 59 -5.45 -5.80 -13.75
CA GLY A 59 -6.41 -6.00 -12.66
C GLY A 59 -5.82 -6.00 -11.24
N GLY A 60 -4.62 -5.44 -11.06
CA GLY A 60 -3.95 -5.33 -9.75
C GLY A 60 -4.19 -3.98 -9.05
N PHE A 61 -3.24 -3.54 -8.23
CA PHE A 61 -3.25 -2.22 -7.60
C PHE A 61 -3.33 -1.13 -8.67
N SER A 62 -4.19 -0.13 -8.42
CA SER A 62 -4.41 0.99 -9.34
C SER A 62 -3.13 1.78 -9.59
N LEU A 63 -2.73 1.87 -10.86
CA LEU A 63 -1.58 2.65 -11.30
C LEU A 63 -2.06 4.06 -11.65
N GLY A 64 -1.96 5.00 -10.71
CA GLY A 64 -2.37 6.37 -10.98
C GLY A 64 -1.48 7.10 -11.97
N ALA A 65 -2.05 7.46 -13.13
CA ALA A 65 -1.41 8.34 -14.12
C ALA A 65 -1.63 9.85 -13.79
N THR A 66 -2.63 10.16 -12.96
CA THR A 66 -3.10 11.51 -12.63
C THR A 66 -2.34 12.14 -11.46
N ILE A 67 -2.38 13.47 -11.34
CA ILE A 67 -1.66 14.29 -10.34
C ILE A 67 -2.16 14.03 -8.90
N GLN A 68 -3.37 13.48 -8.73
CA GLN A 68 -3.91 13.08 -7.44
C GLN A 68 -3.34 11.73 -6.96
N ALA A 69 -3.21 11.54 -5.65
CA ALA A 69 -2.87 10.23 -5.11
C ALA A 69 -4.02 9.24 -5.34
N ASN A 70 -3.83 8.34 -6.31
CA ASN A 70 -4.81 7.31 -6.67
C ASN A 70 -5.01 6.26 -5.57
N THR A 71 -4.00 6.00 -4.74
CA THR A 71 -4.11 5.11 -3.58
C THR A 71 -4.21 5.95 -2.31
N LYS A 72 -5.43 6.16 -1.82
CA LYS A 72 -5.63 6.71 -0.47
C LYS A 72 -5.70 5.54 0.52
N GLY A 73 -5.02 5.66 1.66
CA GLY A 73 -5.00 4.63 2.70
C GLY A 73 -4.05 3.45 2.41
N ILE A 74 -4.38 2.28 2.97
CA ILE A 74 -3.60 1.04 2.83
C ILE A 74 -4.46 0.00 2.12
N TRP A 75 -3.95 -0.53 1.01
CA TRP A 75 -4.62 -1.53 0.19
C TRP A 75 -3.98 -2.89 0.39
N MET A 76 -4.78 -3.95 0.43
CA MET A 76 -4.30 -5.31 0.61
C MET A 76 -4.68 -6.21 -0.57
N TRP A 77 -3.85 -7.20 -0.85
CA TRP A 77 -4.18 -8.27 -1.80
C TRP A 77 -3.65 -9.63 -1.32
N CYS A 78 -4.57 -10.57 -1.09
CA CYS A 78 -4.22 -11.92 -0.64
C CYS A 78 -4.05 -12.88 -1.84
N ARG A 79 -2.91 -13.57 -1.88
CA ARG A 79 -2.50 -14.51 -2.93
C ARG A 79 -1.89 -15.78 -2.31
N PRO A 80 -1.91 -16.92 -3.02
CA PRO A 80 -1.08 -18.07 -2.64
C PRO A 80 0.40 -17.68 -2.66
N HIS A 81 1.18 -18.14 -1.68
CA HIS A 81 2.62 -17.87 -1.65
C HIS A 81 3.34 -18.70 -2.74
N PRO A 82 4.20 -18.09 -3.59
CA PRO A 82 4.75 -18.77 -4.77
C PRO A 82 5.75 -19.88 -4.45
N LEU A 83 6.41 -19.84 -3.29
CA LEU A 83 7.46 -20.79 -2.89
C LEU A 83 7.13 -21.63 -1.65
N LYS A 84 6.03 -21.32 -0.96
CA LYS A 84 5.66 -21.94 0.31
C LYS A 84 4.24 -22.47 0.14
N PRO A 85 4.07 -23.76 -0.20
CA PRO A 85 2.74 -24.34 -0.19
C PRO A 85 2.11 -24.14 1.19
N ASP A 86 0.79 -24.02 1.22
CA ASP A 86 0.00 -23.80 2.43
C ASP A 86 0.24 -22.46 3.16
N HIS A 87 0.86 -21.48 2.51
CA HIS A 87 0.96 -20.11 3.03
C HIS A 87 0.18 -19.11 2.18
N THR A 88 -0.40 -18.13 2.84
CA THR A 88 -1.00 -16.96 2.19
C THR A 88 0.00 -15.81 2.16
N LEU A 89 0.25 -15.25 0.99
CA LEU A 89 0.97 -13.99 0.80
C LEU A 89 -0.02 -12.83 0.83
N VAL A 90 0.18 -11.87 1.72
CA VAL A 90 -0.58 -10.62 1.79
C VAL A 90 0.32 -9.47 1.34
N LEU A 91 -0.03 -8.88 0.21
CA LEU A 91 0.64 -7.71 -0.34
C LEU A 91 -0.06 -6.44 0.17
N LEU A 92 0.68 -5.53 0.79
CA LEU A 92 0.17 -4.24 1.28
C LEU A 92 0.80 -3.07 0.50
N ASP A 93 -0.01 -2.40 -0.32
CA ASP A 93 0.40 -1.17 -1.02
C ASP A 93 -0.15 0.04 -0.29
N THR A 94 0.70 1.02 0.00
CA THR A 94 0.32 2.21 0.76
C THR A 94 0.22 3.45 -0.11
N GLU A 95 -0.58 4.39 0.37
CA GLU A 95 -0.53 5.76 -0.08
C GLU A 95 0.89 6.34 -0.09
N GLY A 96 1.15 7.23 -1.05
CA GLY A 96 2.41 7.94 -1.17
C GLY A 96 2.59 9.00 -0.08
N LEU A 97 3.77 9.03 0.52
CA LEU A 97 4.18 10.12 1.42
C LEU A 97 4.46 11.39 0.60
N GLY A 98 4.20 12.57 1.18
CA GLY A 98 4.45 13.86 0.54
C GLY A 98 3.48 14.24 -0.57
N ASP A 99 2.27 13.66 -0.56
CA ASP A 99 1.16 14.13 -1.40
C ASP A 99 0.87 15.60 -1.06
N VAL A 100 1.00 16.49 -2.05
CA VAL A 100 0.95 17.95 -1.86
C VAL A 100 -0.42 18.41 -1.34
N GLU A 101 -1.47 17.62 -1.57
CA GLU A 101 -2.82 17.83 -1.01
C GLU A 101 -2.90 17.64 0.52
N LYS A 102 -1.85 17.09 1.17
CA LYS A 102 -1.82 16.84 2.62
C LYS A 102 -0.97 17.82 3.42
N VAL A 103 -0.41 18.84 2.76
CA VAL A 103 0.22 19.94 3.48
C VAL A 103 -0.90 20.80 4.05
N SER A 104 -1.13 20.67 5.37
CA SER A 104 -2.00 21.62 6.07
C SER A 104 -1.40 23.02 5.94
N GLU A 105 -2.23 24.01 5.58
CA GLU A 105 -1.89 25.43 5.70
C GLU A 105 -1.53 25.71 7.16
N GLY A 106 -0.24 25.80 7.46
CA GLY A 106 0.25 25.96 8.83
C GLY A 106 1.72 25.59 9.04
N GLN A 107 2.38 24.94 8.08
CA GLN A 107 3.82 24.63 8.18
C GLN A 107 4.58 25.11 6.93
N LEU A 108 4.59 26.44 6.73
CA LEU A 108 5.48 27.09 5.77
C LEU A 108 6.52 27.97 6.48
N GLU A 109 7.11 27.48 7.56
CA GLU A 109 8.37 28.04 8.07
C GLU A 109 9.40 26.94 8.27
N GLY A 110 10.46 26.97 7.44
CA GLY A 110 11.77 26.44 7.84
C GLY A 110 12.26 25.10 7.27
N VAL A 111 11.70 24.54 6.20
CA VAL A 111 12.30 23.32 5.59
C VAL A 111 13.21 23.69 4.42
N GLN A 112 14.50 23.78 4.71
CA GLN A 112 15.54 23.83 3.68
C GLN A 112 15.62 22.48 2.97
N GLU A 113 15.50 22.51 1.65
CA GLU A 113 15.48 21.36 0.75
C GLU A 113 16.80 20.56 0.87
N ARG A 114 16.75 19.43 1.60
CA ARG A 114 17.77 18.39 1.51
C ARG A 114 17.21 17.23 0.70
N SER A 115 17.76 17.05 -0.49
CA SER A 115 17.50 15.93 -1.39
C SER A 115 17.65 14.58 -0.66
N PRO A 116 16.58 13.77 -0.50
CA PRO A 116 16.72 12.42 -0.01
C PRO A 116 16.99 11.51 -1.20
N SER A 117 18.17 10.91 -1.21
CA SER A 117 18.54 9.84 -2.13
C SER A 117 17.45 8.77 -2.18
N ARG A 118 17.11 8.35 -3.41
CA ARG A 118 16.15 7.30 -3.75
C ARG A 118 16.47 6.01 -2.99
N ARG A 119 15.83 5.75 -1.86
CA ARG A 119 15.81 4.42 -1.22
C ARG A 119 14.37 3.96 -1.05
N LEU A 120 13.99 2.93 -1.80
CA LEU A 120 12.90 2.07 -1.39
C LEU A 120 13.40 1.28 -0.17
N PHE A 121 12.72 1.45 0.96
CA PHE A 121 12.92 0.60 2.13
C PHE A 121 11.98 -0.60 2.00
N TRP A 122 12.56 -1.79 1.97
CA TRP A 122 11.87 -3.07 2.08
C TRP A 122 12.07 -3.59 3.49
N GLN A 123 10.98 -3.91 4.18
CA GLN A 123 11.04 -4.57 5.48
C GLN A 123 10.18 -5.82 5.40
N GLU A 124 10.81 -7.00 5.49
CA GLU A 124 10.08 -8.25 5.75
C GLU A 124 9.63 -8.22 7.21
N VAL A 125 8.31 -8.19 7.43
CA VAL A 125 7.73 -8.35 8.76
C VAL A 125 7.30 -9.81 8.88
N TYR A 126 8.03 -10.57 9.68
CA TYR A 126 7.62 -11.90 10.13
C TYR A 126 6.70 -11.68 11.35
N LEU A 127 5.41 -11.97 11.22
CA LEU A 127 4.44 -12.07 12.33
C LEU A 127 4.23 -13.53 12.69
#